data_AF-A0A4Y9MKP6-F1
#
_entry.id   AF-A0A4Y9MKP6-F1
#
_cell.length_a   1.000
_cell.length_b   1.000
_cell.length_c   1.000
_cell.angle_alpha   90.00
_cell.angle_beta   90.00
_cell.angle_gamma   90.00
#
_symmetry.space_group_name_H-M   'P 1'
#
loop_
_entity.id
_entity.type
_entity.pdbx_description
1 polymer ?
#
loop_
_entity_poly.entity_id
_entity_poly.type
_entity_poly.pdbx_seq_one_letter_code
_entity_poly.pdbx_strand_id
1 'polypeptide(L)'
;MDEIAALVLEKERAREAAQASGLSDVGFAVHWQLNRDNALTAAGLDTVAVAHEVESVVAKFPNWAQNADERRRLRLNLYKPVIGLPDEQRKAAVEQIMQVLERTAED
;
A
#
# COMPACT_ATOMS: atom_id res chain seq x y z
N MET A 1 9.32 -25.65 -16.47
CA MET A 1 9.37 -24.36 -17.17
C MET A 1 8.06 -23.56 -16.99
N ASP A 2 7.08 -24.06 -16.21
CA ASP A 2 5.74 -23.48 -16.07
C ASP A 2 5.53 -22.52 -14.88
N GLU A 3 6.45 -22.48 -13.90
CA GLU A 3 6.30 -21.61 -12.72
C GLU A 3 6.40 -20.11 -13.08
N ILE A 4 7.31 -19.75 -14.00
CA ILE A 4 7.46 -18.35 -14.41
C ILE A 4 6.23 -17.87 -15.18
N ALA A 5 5.66 -18.72 -16.04
CA ALA A 5 4.46 -18.39 -16.79
C ALA A 5 3.22 -18.22 -15.89
N ALA A 6 3.09 -19.06 -14.85
CA ALA A 6 2.03 -18.95 -13.86
C ALA A 6 2.12 -17.65 -13.05
N LEU A 7 3.33 -17.27 -12.62
CA LEU A 7 3.58 -16.03 -11.89
C LEU A 7 3.34 -14.78 -12.75
N VAL A 8 3.69 -14.82 -14.04
CA VAL A 8 3.39 -13.73 -14.97
C VAL A 8 1.88 -13.57 -15.15
N LEU A 9 1.14 -14.68 -15.31
CA LEU A 9 -0.31 -14.62 -15.47
C LEU A 9 -1.03 -14.14 -14.19
N GLU A 10 -0.52 -14.53 -13.02
CA GLU A 10 -1.01 -14.02 -11.73
C GLU A 10 -0.76 -12.51 -11.61
N LYS A 11 0.44 -12.04 -11.98
CA LYS A 11 0.78 -10.62 -11.99
C LYS A 11 -0.09 -9.80 -12.94
N GLU A 12 -0.32 -10.29 -14.16
CA GLU A 12 -1.18 -9.60 -15.15
C GLU A 12 -2.63 -9.52 -14.68
N ARG A 13 -3.20 -10.61 -14.13
CA ARG A 13 -4.55 -10.57 -13.56
C ARG A 13 -4.66 -9.63 -12.38
N ALA A 14 -3.63 -9.55 -11.55
CA ALA A 14 -3.59 -8.64 -10.43
C ALA A 14 -3.53 -7.17 -10.91
N ARG A 15 -2.85 -6.91 -12.03
CA ARG A 15 -2.81 -5.60 -12.70
C ARG A 15 -4.14 -5.23 -13.36
N GLU A 16 -4.83 -6.17 -13.99
CA GLU A 16 -6.17 -5.95 -14.54
C GLU A 16 -7.18 -5.67 -13.43
N ALA A 17 -7.08 -6.37 -12.29
CA ALA A 17 -7.90 -6.11 -11.11
C ALA A 17 -7.61 -4.72 -10.50
N ALA A 18 -6.36 -4.25 -10.55
CA ALA A 18 -5.97 -2.89 -10.15
C ALA A 18 -6.62 -1.81 -11.03
N GLN A 19 -6.59 -2.01 -12.36
CA GLN A 19 -7.25 -1.09 -13.29
C GLN A 19 -8.77 -1.10 -13.09
N ALA A 20 -9.36 -2.27 -12.83
CA ALA A 20 -10.79 -2.41 -12.56
C ALA A 20 -11.23 -1.74 -11.24
N SER A 21 -10.32 -1.61 -10.25
CA SER A 21 -10.60 -0.93 -8.98
C SER A 21 -10.28 0.58 -9.01
N GLY A 22 -9.62 1.08 -10.05
CA GLY A 22 -9.26 2.49 -10.20
C GLY A 22 -8.03 2.92 -9.40
N LEU A 23 -7.25 1.97 -8.88
CA LEU A 23 -5.98 2.24 -8.18
C LEU A 23 -4.84 2.51 -9.19
N SER A 24 -3.91 3.39 -8.85
CA SER A 24 -2.63 3.48 -9.55
C SER A 24 -1.76 2.25 -9.26
N ASP A 25 -0.63 2.09 -9.96
CA ASP A 25 0.33 1.02 -9.68
C ASP A 25 0.82 1.07 -8.21
N VAL A 26 1.00 2.28 -7.64
CA VAL A 26 1.36 2.46 -6.22
C VAL A 26 0.21 2.07 -5.28
N GLY A 27 -1.00 2.53 -5.56
CA GLY A 27 -2.19 2.18 -4.78
C GLY A 27 -2.42 0.67 -4.79
N PHE A 28 -2.26 0.03 -5.93
CA PHE A 28 -2.36 -1.42 -6.07
C PHE A 28 -1.27 -2.15 -5.28
N ALA A 29 -0.01 -1.72 -5.36
CA ALA A 29 1.07 -2.33 -4.58
C ALA A 29 0.79 -2.27 -3.06
N VAL A 30 0.21 -1.16 -2.59
CA VAL A 30 -0.22 -1.02 -1.19
C VAL A 30 -1.35 -1.98 -0.86
N HIS A 31 -2.43 -1.99 -1.65
CA HIS A 31 -3.55 -2.93 -1.47
C HIS A 31 -3.06 -4.38 -1.43
N TRP A 32 -2.24 -4.77 -2.41
CA TRP A 32 -1.70 -6.12 -2.55
C TRP A 32 -0.87 -6.53 -1.35
N GLN A 33 0.00 -5.64 -0.86
CA GLN A 33 0.82 -5.93 0.31
C GLN A 33 -0.03 -6.11 1.57
N LEU A 34 -0.99 -5.21 1.82
CA LEU A 34 -1.84 -5.26 3.02
C LEU A 34 -2.81 -6.45 3.00
N ASN A 35 -3.32 -6.83 1.83
CA ASN A 35 -4.26 -7.94 1.68
C ASN A 35 -3.61 -9.32 1.95
N ARG A 36 -2.28 -9.41 1.86
CA ARG A 36 -1.53 -10.64 2.18
C ARG A 36 -1.21 -10.81 3.66
N ASP A 37 -1.48 -9.78 4.47
CA ASP A 37 -1.35 -9.88 5.92
C ASP A 37 -2.67 -10.36 6.54
N ASN A 38 -2.69 -11.63 6.93
CA ASN A 38 -3.86 -12.26 7.56
C ASN A 38 -4.31 -11.55 8.84
N ALA A 39 -3.40 -10.90 9.59
CA ALA A 39 -3.77 -10.19 10.80
C ALA A 39 -4.54 -8.91 10.47
N LEU A 40 -4.19 -8.24 9.37
CA LEU A 40 -4.88 -7.03 8.90
C LEU A 40 -6.25 -7.37 8.29
N THR A 41 -6.32 -8.43 7.47
CA THR A 41 -7.58 -8.86 6.87
C THR A 41 -8.54 -9.43 7.92
N ALA A 42 -8.06 -10.20 8.90
CA ALA A 42 -8.87 -10.67 10.03
C ALA A 42 -9.37 -9.54 10.94
N ALA A 43 -8.66 -8.41 10.99
CA ALA A 43 -9.09 -7.20 11.68
C ALA A 43 -10.14 -6.38 10.89
N GLY A 44 -10.57 -6.86 9.71
CA GLY A 44 -11.58 -6.22 8.88
C GLY A 44 -11.09 -5.00 8.12
N LEU A 45 -9.78 -4.90 7.84
CA LEU A 45 -9.23 -3.79 7.08
C LEU A 45 -9.74 -3.80 5.63
N ASP A 46 -10.41 -2.72 5.22
CA ASP A 46 -10.70 -2.49 3.80
C ASP A 46 -9.43 -1.97 3.10
N THR A 47 -8.68 -2.91 2.53
CA THR A 47 -7.37 -2.62 1.92
C THR A 47 -7.47 -1.78 0.64
N VAL A 48 -8.60 -1.82 -0.06
CA VAL A 48 -8.83 -0.99 -1.27
C VAL A 48 -9.11 0.45 -0.86
N ALA A 49 -9.98 0.67 0.13
CA ALA A 49 -10.25 2.00 0.66
C ALA A 49 -8.97 2.64 1.24
N VAL A 50 -8.20 1.85 2.01
CA VAL A 50 -6.89 2.30 2.54
C VAL A 50 -5.95 2.71 1.42
N ALA A 51 -5.84 1.92 0.35
CA ALA A 51 -4.95 2.24 -0.77
C ALA A 51 -5.29 3.59 -1.43
N HIS A 52 -6.57 3.88 -1.67
CA HIS A 52 -6.99 5.19 -2.20
C HIS A 52 -6.68 6.35 -1.25
N GLU A 53 -6.85 6.16 0.06
CA GLU A 53 -6.47 7.19 1.02
C GLU A 53 -4.95 7.39 1.06
N VAL A 54 -4.17 6.31 0.91
CA VAL A 54 -2.70 6.39 0.82
C VAL A 54 -2.29 7.21 -0.39
N GLU A 55 -2.86 6.97 -1.57
CA GLU A 55 -2.60 7.79 -2.77
C GLU A 55 -2.88 9.28 -2.52
N SER A 56 -4.01 9.56 -1.89
CA SER A 56 -4.42 10.93 -1.52
C SER A 56 -3.47 11.58 -0.51
N VAL A 57 -2.85 10.80 0.37
CA VAL A 57 -1.86 11.26 1.34
C VAL A 57 -0.51 11.50 0.67
N VAL A 58 -0.02 10.55 -0.14
CA VAL A 58 1.25 10.66 -0.87
C VAL A 58 1.27 11.87 -1.79
N ALA A 59 0.16 12.17 -2.48
CA ALA A 59 0.03 13.34 -3.34
C ALA A 59 0.28 14.69 -2.63
N LYS A 60 0.17 14.74 -1.29
CA LYS A 60 0.44 15.95 -0.48
C LYS A 60 1.92 16.16 -0.16
N PHE A 61 2.76 15.15 -0.40
CA PHE A 61 4.18 15.13 -0.04
C PHE A 61 5.03 14.71 -1.23
N PRO A 62 5.05 15.45 -2.35
CA PRO A 62 5.66 15.01 -3.60
C PRO A 62 7.17 14.74 -3.52
N ASN A 63 7.88 15.29 -2.53
CA ASN A 63 9.32 15.12 -2.36
C ASN A 63 9.68 14.21 -1.19
N TRP A 64 8.72 13.44 -0.65
CA TRP A 64 8.90 12.63 0.55
C TRP A 64 10.12 11.69 0.49
N ALA A 65 10.47 11.18 -0.69
CA ALA A 65 11.61 10.27 -0.86
C ALA A 65 12.96 10.95 -0.60
N GLN A 66 13.07 12.26 -0.87
CA GLN A 66 14.32 13.04 -0.77
C GLN A 66 14.31 14.03 0.39
N ASN A 67 13.14 14.31 0.98
CA ASN A 67 12.96 15.25 2.06
C ASN A 67 12.51 14.54 3.34
N ALA A 68 13.40 14.51 4.35
CA ALA A 68 13.17 13.83 5.62
C ALA A 68 11.98 14.38 6.42
N ASP A 69 11.67 15.68 6.31
CA ASP A 69 10.49 16.26 6.97
C ASP A 69 9.20 15.80 6.29
N GLU A 70 9.16 15.82 4.96
CA GLU A 70 8.03 15.29 4.20
C GLU A 70 7.84 13.79 4.46
N ARG A 71 8.92 13.00 4.51
CA ARG A 71 8.86 11.56 4.88
C ARG A 71 8.25 11.35 6.26
N ARG A 72 8.68 12.15 7.25
CA ARG A 72 8.14 12.10 8.62
C ARG A 72 6.65 12.44 8.62
N ARG A 73 6.26 13.52 7.94
CA ARG A 73 4.86 13.98 7.87
C ARG A 73 3.96 13.02 7.11
N LEU A 74 4.46 12.42 6.03
CA LEU A 74 3.81 11.34 5.30
C LEU A 74 3.49 10.18 6.25
N ARG A 75 4.51 9.64 6.93
CA ARG A 75 4.33 8.53 7.88
C ARG A 75 3.29 8.83 8.98
N LEU A 76 3.26 10.06 9.49
CA LEU A 76 2.25 10.46 10.47
C LEU A 76 0.82 10.49 9.89
N ASN A 77 0.66 10.95 8.64
CA ASN A 77 -0.66 10.99 7.98
C ASN A 77 -1.17 9.59 7.59
N LEU A 78 -0.28 8.62 7.40
CA LEU A 78 -0.64 7.23 7.13
C LEU A 78 -1.34 6.52 8.29
N TYR A 79 -1.33 7.06 9.51
CA TYR A 79 -2.11 6.50 10.62
C TYR A 79 -3.62 6.72 10.48
N LYS A 80 -4.04 7.73 9.73
CA LYS A 80 -5.46 8.07 9.57
C LYS A 80 -6.25 6.97 8.84
N PRO A 81 -5.80 6.46 7.67
CA PRO A 81 -6.50 5.39 6.95
C PRO A 81 -6.67 4.09 7.76
N VAL A 82 -5.75 3.83 8.69
CA VAL A 82 -5.71 2.59 9.47
C VAL A 82 -6.13 2.80 10.93
N ILE A 83 -6.79 3.91 11.25
CA ILE A 83 -7.09 4.30 12.63
C ILE A 83 -8.00 3.30 13.36
N GLY A 84 -8.86 2.59 12.62
CA GLY A 84 -9.77 1.58 13.14
C GLY A 84 -9.10 0.28 13.61
N LEU A 85 -7.81 0.08 13.28
CA LEU A 85 -7.06 -1.09 13.71
C LEU A 85 -6.62 -0.97 15.18
N PRO A 86 -6.41 -2.11 15.88
CA PRO A 86 -5.71 -2.10 17.16
C PRO A 86 -4.25 -1.62 16.99
N ASP A 87 -3.63 -1.17 18.09
CA ASP A 87 -2.37 -0.41 18.03
C ASP A 87 -1.21 -1.14 17.33
N GLU A 88 -1.05 -2.44 17.60
CA GLU A 88 -0.02 -3.27 16.97
C GLU A 88 -0.23 -3.40 15.46
N GLN A 89 -1.45 -3.73 15.02
CA GLN A 89 -1.79 -3.85 13.60
C GLN A 89 -1.68 -2.51 12.88
N ARG A 90 -2.03 -1.40 13.55
CA ARG A 90 -1.93 -0.06 12.98
C ARG A 90 -0.48 0.32 12.68
N LYS A 91 0.44 0.08 13.62
CA LYS A 91 1.88 0.29 13.42
C LYS A 91 2.42 -0.60 12.30
N ALA A 92 2.03 -1.88 12.29
CA ALA A 92 2.42 -2.82 11.25
C ALA A 92 1.94 -2.39 9.85
N ALA A 93 0.69 -1.95 9.73
CA ALA A 93 0.14 -1.48 8.46
C ALA A 93 0.86 -0.23 7.95
N VAL A 94 1.11 0.77 8.81
CA VAL A 94 1.89 1.98 8.42
C VAL A 94 3.29 1.62 7.96
N GLU A 95 3.96 0.70 8.66
CA GLU A 95 5.29 0.23 8.27
C GLU A 95 5.28 -0.48 6.92
N GLN A 96 4.32 -1.38 6.68
CA GLN A 96 4.18 -2.05 5.38
C GLN A 96 3.89 -1.08 4.24
N ILE A 97 3.03 -0.07 4.47
CA ILE A 97 2.77 0.98 3.48
C ILE A 97 4.06 1.73 3.16
N MET A 98 4.80 2.19 4.17
CA MET A 98 6.08 2.90 3.96
C MET A 98 7.08 2.06 3.17
N GLN A 99 7.21 0.76 3.47
CA GLN A 99 8.09 -0.14 2.72
C GLN A 99 7.69 -0.29 1.25
N VAL A 100 6.40 -0.36 0.96
CA VAL A 100 5.91 -0.39 -0.44
C VAL A 100 6.27 0.92 -1.14
N LEU A 101 5.97 2.06 -0.51
CA LEU A 101 6.26 3.38 -1.09
C LEU A 101 7.75 3.55 -1.40
N GLU A 102 8.61 3.12 -0.48
CA GLU A 102 10.08 3.17 -0.63
C GLU A 102 10.55 2.36 -1.83
N ARG A 103 10.06 1.13 -1.99
CA ARG A 103 10.38 0.30 -3.17
C ARG A 103 9.90 0.95 -4.47
N THR A 104 8.68 1.50 -4.49
CA THR A 104 8.14 2.15 -5.70
C THR A 104 8.80 3.48 -6.05
N ALA A 105 9.56 4.08 -5.13
CA ALA A 105 10.32 5.30 -5.38
C ALA A 105 11.77 5.03 -5.83
N GLU A 106 12.24 3.80 -5.64
CA GLU A 106 13.56 3.32 -6.10
C GLU A 106 13.51 2.76 -7.54
N ASP A 107 12.34 2.28 -7.98
CA ASP A 107 12.03 1.80 -9.34
C ASP A 107 11.83 2.95 -10.36
#